data_AF-A0A7C5RBZ9-F1
#
_entry.id   AF-A0A7C5RBZ9-F1
#
_cell.length_a   1.000
_cell.length_b   1.000
_cell.length_c   1.000
_cell.angle_alpha   90.00
_cell.angle_beta   90.00
_cell.angle_gamma   90.00
#
_symmetry.space_group_name_H-M   'P 1'
#
loop_
_entity.id
_entity.type
_entity.pdbx_description
1 polymer ?
#
loop_
_entity_poly.entity_id
_entity_poly.type
_entity_poly.pdbx_seq_one_letter_code
_entity_poly.pdbx_strand_id
1 'polypeptide(L)'
;MAYYKQFTLGVFLSAEAEVRERVWRLLEERGVARFPLPVKGRIPNFAGAEEAASRLRSSDEYQAARVVKVNPDSPQRPVRLMALQDGKLLVMPTPRIRL
;
A
#
# COMPACT_ATOMS: atom_id res chain seq x y z
N MET A 1 7.25 -29.76 18.22
CA MET A 1 6.32 -28.70 17.75
C MET A 1 7.00 -27.38 17.33
N ALA A 2 8.18 -27.01 17.84
CA ALA A 2 8.88 -25.77 17.44
C ALA A 2 9.43 -25.79 16.00
N TYR A 3 9.96 -26.94 15.54
CA TYR A 3 10.53 -27.11 14.20
C TYR A 3 9.53 -26.90 13.06
N TYR A 4 8.30 -27.41 13.20
CA TYR A 4 7.24 -27.22 12.20
C TYR A 4 6.82 -25.75 12.08
N LYS A 5 6.76 -25.01 13.18
CA LYS A 5 6.47 -23.56 13.14
C LYS A 5 7.56 -22.77 12.41
N GLN A 6 8.83 -23.12 12.64
CA GLN A 6 9.98 -22.47 11.97
C GLN A 6 10.05 -22.80 10.48
N PHE A 7 9.70 -24.04 10.09
CA PHE A 7 9.61 -24.46 8.71
C PHE A 7 8.45 -23.79 7.96
N THR A 8 7.23 -23.82 8.52
CA THR A 8 6.07 -23.15 7.92
C THR A 8 6.26 -21.64 7.85
N LEU A 9 6.86 -21.02 8.86
CA LEU A 9 7.18 -19.59 8.84
C LEU A 9 8.27 -19.27 7.81
N GLY A 10 9.30 -20.11 7.68
CA GLY A 10 10.34 -19.95 6.67
C GLY A 10 9.82 -20.05 5.23
N VAL A 11 8.95 -21.03 4.95
CA VAL A 11 8.28 -21.21 3.65
C VAL A 11 7.30 -20.06 3.35
N PHE A 12 6.59 -19.57 4.37
CA PHE A 12 5.69 -18.43 4.20
C PHE A 12 6.44 -17.13 3.90
N LEU A 13 7.55 -16.88 4.61
CA LEU A 13 8.41 -15.72 4.37
C LEU A 13 9.06 -15.73 2.98
N SER A 14 9.41 -16.91 2.45
CA SER A 14 9.94 -17.04 1.09
C SER A 14 8.85 -16.79 0.04
N ALA A 15 7.65 -17.34 0.21
CA ALA A 15 6.53 -17.12 -0.71
C ALA A 15 6.11 -15.64 -0.78
N GLU A 16 6.04 -14.94 0.36
CA GLU A 16 5.78 -13.49 0.37
C GLU A 16 6.87 -12.69 -0.34
N ALA A 17 8.14 -13.05 -0.14
CA ALA A 17 9.27 -12.39 -0.79
C ALA A 17 9.22 -12.59 -2.32
N GLU A 18 8.92 -13.81 -2.77
CA GLU A 18 8.76 -14.13 -4.19
C GLU A 18 7.65 -13.31 -4.85
N VAL A 19 6.50 -13.16 -4.17
CA VAL A 19 5.39 -12.33 -4.68
C VAL A 19 5.82 -10.86 -4.78
N ARG A 20 6.52 -10.32 -3.78
CA ARG A 20 7.02 -8.95 -3.82
C ARG A 20 8.00 -8.73 -4.96
N GLU A 21 8.99 -9.61 -5.12
CA GLU A 21 9.96 -9.54 -6.22
C GLU A 21 9.27 -9.63 -7.59
N ARG A 22 8.30 -10.54 -7.74
CA ARG A 22 7.50 -10.64 -8.97
C ARG A 22 6.72 -9.37 -9.26
N VAL A 23 6.06 -8.79 -8.27
CA VAL A 23 5.28 -7.55 -8.45
C VAL A 23 6.19 -6.37 -8.77
N TRP A 24 7.30 -6.20 -8.06
CA TRP A 24 8.28 -5.16 -8.34
C TRP A 24 8.80 -5.25 -9.78
N ARG A 25 9.21 -6.45 -10.21
CA ARG A 25 9.64 -6.71 -11.58
C ARG A 25 8.57 -6.34 -12.59
N LEU A 26 7.33 -6.79 -12.40
CA LEU A 26 6.23 -6.50 -13.33
C LEU A 26 5.91 -5.00 -13.42
N LEU A 27 6.03 -4.25 -12.32
CA LEU A 27 5.80 -2.80 -12.34
C LEU A 27 6.87 -2.06 -13.17
N GLU A 28 8.12 -2.50 -13.07
CA GLU A 28 9.24 -1.95 -13.86
C GLU A 28 9.16 -2.38 -15.32
N GLU A 29 8.99 -3.67 -15.61
CA GLU A 29 8.90 -4.23 -16.97
C GLU A 29 7.75 -3.61 -17.77
N ARG A 30 6.62 -3.34 -17.11
CA ARG A 30 5.45 -2.71 -17.75
C ARG A 30 5.54 -1.18 -17.82
N GLY A 31 6.59 -0.57 -17.28
CA GLY A 31 6.77 0.89 -17.27
C GLY A 31 5.70 1.64 -16.47
N VAL A 32 5.04 0.98 -15.53
CA VAL A 32 3.97 1.57 -14.71
C VAL A 32 4.45 2.02 -13.34
N ALA A 33 5.68 1.67 -12.93
CA ALA A 33 6.29 2.19 -11.71
C ALA A 33 6.41 3.72 -11.77
N ARG A 34 6.04 4.40 -10.68
CA ARG A 34 6.17 5.86 -10.53
C ARG A 34 7.13 6.20 -9.40
N PHE A 35 7.65 7.43 -9.43
CA PHE A 35 8.47 7.97 -8.33
C PHE A 35 7.73 7.83 -6.98
N PRO A 36 8.41 7.40 -5.91
CA PRO A 36 9.86 7.21 -5.78
C PRO A 36 10.38 5.87 -6.33
N LEU A 37 11.50 5.94 -7.05
CA LEU A 37 12.26 4.79 -7.55
C LEU A 37 13.56 4.60 -6.73
N PRO A 38 14.18 3.40 -6.73
CA PRO A 38 13.66 2.13 -7.27
C PRO A 38 12.47 1.60 -6.46
N VAL A 39 11.66 0.70 -7.05
CA VAL A 39 10.47 0.12 -6.37
C VAL A 39 10.84 -0.92 -5.33
N LYS A 40 11.97 -1.62 -5.52
CA LYS A 40 12.44 -2.70 -4.65
C LYS A 40 12.71 -2.20 -3.23
N GLY A 41 12.26 -2.96 -2.23
CA GLY A 41 12.41 -2.63 -0.82
C GLY A 41 11.49 -1.50 -0.32
N ARG A 42 10.48 -1.11 -1.11
CA ARG A 42 9.51 -0.06 -0.79
C ARG A 42 8.09 -0.50 -1.13
N ILE A 43 7.10 0.24 -0.63
CA ILE A 43 5.73 0.19 -1.14
C ILE A 43 5.72 0.99 -2.47
N PRO A 44 5.55 0.34 -3.63
CA PRO A 44 5.76 0.99 -4.91
C PRO A 44 4.62 1.94 -5.27
N ASN A 45 4.98 3.11 -5.81
CA ASN A 45 4.02 3.96 -6.49
C ASN A 45 3.82 3.47 -7.94
N PHE A 46 2.63 3.67 -8.50
CA PHE A 46 2.28 3.11 -9.80
C PHE A 46 1.30 3.99 -10.60
N ALA A 47 1.33 3.85 -11.91
CA ALA A 47 0.34 4.42 -12.82
C ALA A 47 -1.01 3.74 -12.63
N GLY A 48 -2.02 4.53 -12.25
CA GLY A 48 -3.34 4.02 -11.86
C GLY A 48 -3.62 4.10 -10.35
N ALA A 49 -2.73 4.70 -9.55
CA ALA A 49 -2.99 4.94 -8.13
C ALA A 49 -4.24 5.84 -7.90
N GLU A 50 -4.47 6.82 -8.79
CA GLU A 50 -5.66 7.67 -8.76
C GLU A 50 -6.93 6.89 -9.09
N GLU A 51 -6.88 6.03 -10.11
CA GLU A 51 -7.99 5.14 -10.49
C GLU A 51 -8.31 4.13 -9.38
N ALA A 52 -7.28 3.55 -8.75
CA ALA A 52 -7.44 2.68 -7.60
C ALA A 52 -8.11 3.40 -6.42
N ALA A 53 -7.75 4.66 -6.17
CA ALA A 53 -8.42 5.48 -5.16
C ALA A 53 -9.89 5.76 -5.52
N SER A 54 -10.20 5.99 -6.80
CA SER A 54 -11.59 6.16 -7.27
C SER A 54 -12.43 4.91 -6.99
N ARG A 55 -11.90 3.71 -7.25
CA ARG A 55 -12.58 2.44 -6.94
C ARG A 55 -12.77 2.21 -5.45
N LEU A 56 -11.81 2.63 -4.63
CA LEU A 56 -11.99 2.64 -3.18
C LEU A 56 -13.11 3.60 -2.78
N ARG A 57 -13.18 4.79 -3.39
CA ARG A 57 -14.22 5.79 -3.12
C ARG A 57 -15.64 5.28 -3.42
N SER A 58 -15.77 4.39 -4.40
CA SER A 58 -17.06 3.78 -4.76
C SER A 58 -17.49 2.63 -3.85
N SER A 59 -16.67 2.18 -2.90
CA SER A 59 -17.05 1.10 -1.99
C SER A 59 -17.99 1.60 -0.89
N ASP A 60 -18.94 0.75 -0.49
CA ASP A 60 -19.92 1.08 0.54
C ASP A 60 -19.24 1.38 1.89
N GLU A 61 -18.17 0.66 2.22
CA GLU A 61 -17.40 0.86 3.44
C GLU A 61 -16.78 2.26 3.49
N TYR A 62 -16.20 2.70 2.37
CA TYR A 62 -15.63 4.03 2.29
C TYR A 62 -16.73 5.11 2.36
N GLN A 63 -17.85 4.92 1.65
CA GLN A 63 -18.96 5.88 1.66
C GLN A 63 -19.53 6.05 3.07
N ALA A 64 -19.77 4.95 3.78
CA ALA A 64 -20.30 4.95 5.14
C ALA A 64 -19.31 5.50 6.19
N ALA A 65 -18.00 5.40 5.95
CA ALA A 65 -16.99 5.82 6.91
C ALA A 65 -16.94 7.35 7.08
N ARG A 66 -17.08 7.84 8.32
CA ARG A 66 -16.83 9.25 8.67
C ARG A 66 -15.35 9.54 9.00
N VAL A 67 -14.63 8.50 9.40
CA VAL A 67 -13.22 8.55 9.80
C VAL A 67 -12.47 7.48 9.02
N VAL A 68 -11.33 7.83 8.43
CA VAL A 68 -10.50 6.90 7.66
C VAL A 68 -9.04 7.02 8.07
N LYS A 69 -8.34 5.88 8.13
CA LYS A 69 -6.90 5.85 8.35
C LYS A 69 -6.17 5.51 7.05
N VAL A 70 -5.26 6.37 6.62
CA VAL A 70 -4.49 6.18 5.37
C VAL A 70 -3.00 6.41 5.65
N ASN A 71 -2.14 5.57 5.10
CA ASN A 71 -0.69 5.66 5.34
C ASN A 71 -0.04 6.81 4.54
N PRO A 72 1.15 7.26 4.97
CA PRO A 72 1.87 8.36 4.31
C PRO A 72 2.53 7.98 2.98
N ASP A 73 2.53 6.71 2.58
CA ASP A 73 3.20 6.21 1.39
C ASP A 73 2.69 6.88 0.09
N SER A 74 3.58 7.04 -0.88
CA SER A 74 3.30 7.68 -2.17
C SER A 74 2.08 7.13 -2.92
N PRO A 75 1.88 5.80 -3.09
CA PRO A 75 0.68 5.29 -3.78
C PRO A 75 -0.63 5.61 -3.07
N GLN A 76 -0.62 5.94 -1.77
CA GLN A 76 -1.82 6.29 -1.01
C GLN A 76 -2.07 7.81 -0.96
N ARG A 77 -1.22 8.62 -1.60
CA ARG A 77 -1.45 10.07 -1.74
C ARG A 77 -2.82 10.39 -2.37
N PRO A 78 -3.26 9.74 -3.46
CA PRO A 78 -4.58 10.01 -4.03
C PRO A 78 -5.73 9.71 -3.05
N VAL A 79 -5.61 8.63 -2.26
CA VAL A 79 -6.61 8.28 -1.24
C VAL A 79 -6.71 9.35 -0.15
N ARG A 80 -5.56 9.86 0.33
CA ARG A 80 -5.55 10.95 1.32
C ARG A 80 -6.19 12.23 0.78
N LEU A 81 -5.84 12.62 -0.44
CA LEU A 81 -6.43 13.80 -1.08
C LEU A 81 -7.95 13.65 -1.22
N MET A 82 -8.38 12.50 -1.72
CA MET A 82 -9.78 12.17 -1.92
C MET A 82 -10.57 12.15 -0.61
N ALA A 83 -10.03 11.56 0.46
CA ALA A 83 -10.64 11.58 1.80
C ALA A 83 -10.83 13.00 2.36
N LEU A 84 -9.86 13.89 2.14
CA LEU A 84 -9.97 15.28 2.54
C LEU A 84 -11.03 16.03 1.70
N GLN A 85 -11.09 15.77 0.40
CA GLN A 85 -12.10 16.35 -0.50
C GLN A 85 -13.53 15.90 -0.12
N ASP A 86 -13.67 14.66 0.37
CA ASP A 86 -14.94 14.11 0.85
C ASP A 86 -15.34 14.58 2.26
N GLY A 87 -14.54 15.45 2.88
CA GLY A 87 -14.80 15.96 4.23
C GLY A 87 -14.70 14.90 5.32
N LYS A 88 -13.99 13.80 5.08
CA LYS A 88 -13.78 12.75 6.08
C LYS A 88 -12.67 13.13 7.06
N LEU A 89 -12.78 12.65 8.30
CA LEU A 89 -11.69 12.77 9.27
C LEU A 89 -10.57 11.80 8.89
N LEU A 90 -9.45 12.34 8.42
CA LEU A 90 -8.28 11.57 8.01
C LEU A 90 -7.29 11.40 9.18
N VAL A 91 -7.05 10.15 9.57
CA VAL A 91 -5.98 9.76 10.49
C VAL A 91 -4.80 9.24 9.69
N MET A 92 -3.61 9.78 9.90
CA MET A 92 -2.40 9.35 9.21
C MET A 92 -1.30 9.07 10.24
N PRO A 93 -0.63 7.90 10.21
CA PRO A 93 0.55 7.67 11.02
C PRO A 93 1.66 8.64 10.64
N THR A 94 2.29 9.27 11.63
CA THR A 94 3.52 10.05 11.42
C THR A 94 4.71 9.10 11.57
N PRO A 95 5.43 8.77 10.49
CA PRO A 95 6.60 7.92 10.60
C PRO A 95 7.71 8.69 11.32
N ARG A 96 8.38 8.04 12.28
CA ARG A 96 9.49 8.59 13.09
C ARG A 96 9.10 9.66 14.11
N ILE A 97 8.11 9.38 14.97
CA ILE A 97 8.02 10.07 16.26
C ILE A 97 9.28 9.69 17.05
N ARG A 98 10.24 10.62 17.17
CA ARG A 98 11.25 10.54 18.24
C ARG A 98 10.53 10.95 19.52
N LEU A 99 10.32 9.99 20.42
CA LEU A 99 10.11 10.28 21.83
C LEU A 99 11.46 10.62 22.47
#